data_AF-A0AAF3FHQ9-F1
#
_entry.id   AF-A0AAF3FHQ9-F1
#
_cell.length_a   1.000
_cell.length_b   1.000
_cell.length_c   1.000
_cell.angle_alpha   90.00
_cell.angle_beta   90.00
_cell.angle_gamma   90.00
#
_symmetry.space_group_name_H-M   'P 1'
#
loop_
_entity.id
_entity.type
_entity.pdbx_description
1 polymer ?
#
loop_
_entity_poly.entity_id
_entity_poly.type
_entity_poly.pdbx_seq_one_letter_code
_entity_poly.pdbx_strand_id
1 'polypeptide(L)'
;MATPPHTPVEGFSPTIASPGEKCGCATVPLVGSLVANTLADSLGVSPLYKQQDSARWNSAAQVYKSSRCVSPTQTSSSTQFNFDGFDPISPPEISLVKPHNLVASLRQSSQGNVKTPLNLEEIGEMNRRRHLEMGGMMGDEGVGALELEAIAAVHELAHEVESISVSEILPRTSDLIFVNVKTHEGQPYTLELTMKGWRVASEHTDCMNGDYTKVELHTKYHRNARELLSFVSPDHTTRFNESLAEKLRLLQAISEQQVVAN
;
A
#
# COMPACT_ATOMS: atom_id res chain seq x y z
N MET A 1 48.25 40.35 -35.52
CA MET A 1 47.69 39.03 -35.88
C MET A 1 47.00 38.48 -34.63
N ALA A 2 45.72 38.19 -34.54
CA ALA A 2 44.55 38.39 -35.38
C ALA A 2 43.35 38.43 -34.41
N THR A 3 42.53 39.47 -34.46
CA THR A 3 41.20 39.53 -33.85
C THR A 3 40.18 39.05 -34.88
N PRO A 4 39.31 38.07 -34.56
CA PRO A 4 38.16 37.76 -35.41
C PRO A 4 36.96 38.69 -35.10
N PRO A 5 36.06 38.91 -36.07
CA PRO A 5 35.10 40.01 -36.06
C PRO A 5 33.68 39.64 -35.60
N HIS A 6 32.92 40.71 -35.36
CA HIS A 6 31.50 40.81 -34.98
C HIS A 6 30.52 40.01 -35.85
N THR A 7 29.48 39.47 -35.22
CA THR A 7 28.19 39.12 -35.84
C THR A 7 27.11 40.14 -35.40
N PRO A 8 26.26 40.66 -36.30
CA PRO A 8 25.14 41.51 -35.93
C PRO A 8 23.85 40.71 -35.67
N VAL A 9 22.98 41.34 -34.88
CA VAL A 9 21.66 40.88 -34.46
C VAL A 9 20.61 41.47 -35.41
N GLU A 10 19.81 40.62 -36.06
CA GLU A 10 18.52 40.96 -36.67
C GLU A 10 17.57 39.79 -36.33
N GLY A 11 16.37 39.94 -35.78
CA GLY A 11 15.38 40.98 -36.01
C GLY A 11 14.31 40.46 -36.96
N PHE A 12 13.51 39.45 -36.55
CA PHE A 12 12.42 38.93 -37.38
C PHE A 12 11.08 38.95 -36.62
N SER A 13 10.21 39.89 -37.03
CA SER A 13 8.76 39.82 -36.84
C SER A 13 8.13 38.92 -37.92
N PRO A 14 6.97 38.29 -37.65
CA PRO A 14 6.41 37.25 -38.53
C PRO A 14 5.56 37.85 -39.65
N THR A 15 5.72 37.33 -40.86
CA THR A 15 4.81 37.56 -41.98
C THR A 15 3.83 36.40 -42.09
N ILE A 16 2.55 36.73 -42.10
CA ILE A 16 1.40 35.84 -42.33
C ILE A 16 1.44 35.33 -43.77
N ALA A 17 1.40 34.01 -43.95
CA ALA A 17 0.93 33.37 -45.19
C ALA A 17 0.25 32.04 -44.87
N SER A 18 -0.94 31.86 -45.43
CA SER A 18 -1.70 30.62 -45.58
C SER A 18 -2.01 30.46 -47.08
N PRO A 19 -2.57 29.34 -47.55
CA PRO A 19 -2.52 27.97 -47.06
C PRO A 19 -2.12 26.96 -48.16
N GLY A 20 -1.72 25.77 -47.73
CA GLY A 20 -1.89 24.56 -48.54
C GLY A 20 -0.61 23.78 -48.78
N GLU A 21 -0.30 22.86 -47.87
CA GLU A 21 0.23 21.54 -48.23
C GLU A 21 0.12 20.59 -47.03
N LYS A 22 -0.30 19.37 -47.34
CA LYS A 22 -0.81 18.36 -46.40
C LYS A 22 0.35 17.68 -45.68
N CYS A 23 0.40 17.78 -44.35
CA CYS A 23 1.22 16.90 -43.53
C CYS A 23 0.31 15.81 -42.93
N GLY A 24 0.61 14.54 -43.23
CA GLY A 24 -0.16 13.39 -42.80
C GLY A 24 0.17 13.01 -41.36
N CYS A 25 -0.70 13.40 -40.43
CA CYS A 25 -0.86 12.75 -39.14
C CYS A 25 -2.32 12.35 -38.96
N ALA A 26 -2.54 11.18 -38.36
CA ALA A 26 -3.81 10.49 -38.26
C ALA A 26 -4.98 11.40 -37.89
N THR A 27 -6.08 11.22 -38.61
CA THR A 27 -7.37 11.89 -38.44
C THR A 27 -7.91 11.65 -37.03
N VAL A 28 -7.81 12.66 -36.15
CA VAL A 28 -8.61 12.73 -34.93
C VAL A 28 -9.90 13.49 -35.29
N PRO A 29 -11.10 13.01 -34.91
CA PRO A 29 -12.33 13.72 -35.26
C PRO A 29 -12.34 15.11 -34.60
N LEU A 30 -12.36 16.14 -35.44
CA LEU A 30 -12.54 17.53 -35.07
C LEU A 30 -14.00 17.76 -34.68
N VAL A 31 -14.39 17.37 -33.47
CA VAL A 31 -15.66 17.82 -32.86
C VAL A 31 -15.48 17.93 -31.34
N GLY A 32 -15.61 19.15 -30.81
CA GLY A 32 -15.69 19.43 -29.37
C GLY A 32 -14.47 20.17 -28.86
N SER A 33 -14.72 21.36 -28.30
CA SER A 33 -13.77 22.18 -27.53
C SER A 33 -12.71 21.33 -26.83
N LEU A 34 -11.42 21.58 -27.11
CA LEU A 34 -10.31 21.07 -26.31
C LEU A 34 -10.41 21.74 -24.93
N VAL A 35 -11.25 21.18 -24.07
CA VAL A 35 -11.36 21.59 -22.67
C VAL A 35 -10.00 21.28 -22.06
N ALA A 36 -9.40 22.25 -21.38
CA ALA A 36 -8.11 22.10 -20.71
C ALA A 36 -8.05 20.83 -19.84
N ASN A 37 -9.21 20.39 -19.32
CA ASN A 37 -9.37 19.14 -18.59
C ASN A 37 -8.98 17.91 -19.42
N THR A 38 -9.34 17.79 -20.70
CA THR A 38 -9.01 16.60 -21.53
C THR A 38 -7.51 16.46 -21.79
N LEU A 39 -6.82 17.58 -22.04
CA LEU A 39 -5.36 17.59 -22.15
C LEU A 39 -4.72 17.32 -20.78
N ALA A 40 -5.23 17.95 -19.72
CA ALA A 40 -4.76 17.73 -18.36
C ALA A 40 -4.99 16.28 -17.88
N ASP A 41 -6.07 15.63 -18.30
CA ASP A 41 -6.37 14.23 -18.04
C ASP A 41 -5.35 13.33 -18.73
N SER A 42 -5.01 13.63 -20.00
CA SER A 42 -3.98 12.91 -20.76
C SER A 42 -2.58 13.04 -20.16
N LEU A 43 -2.32 14.15 -19.47
CA LEU A 43 -1.06 14.44 -18.78
C LEU A 43 -1.09 14.04 -17.29
N GLY A 44 -2.22 13.56 -16.75
CA GLY A 44 -2.39 13.24 -15.32
C GLY A 44 -2.38 14.46 -14.38
N VAL A 45 -2.53 15.69 -14.90
CA VAL A 45 -2.49 16.95 -14.13
C VAL A 45 -3.87 17.58 -13.91
N SER A 46 -4.93 16.93 -14.39
CA SER A 46 -6.30 17.39 -14.19
C SER A 46 -6.72 17.34 -12.70
N PRO A 47 -7.50 18.31 -12.20
CA PRO A 47 -8.11 18.22 -10.87
C PRO A 47 -8.89 16.92 -10.65
N LEU A 48 -9.44 16.35 -11.72
CA LEU A 48 -10.19 15.09 -11.67
C LEU A 48 -9.30 13.88 -11.32
N TYR A 49 -8.05 13.86 -11.80
CA TYR A 49 -7.08 12.82 -11.45
C TYR A 49 -6.80 12.80 -9.95
N LYS A 50 -6.52 13.98 -9.36
CA LYS A 50 -6.31 14.10 -7.91
C LYS A 50 -7.54 13.67 -7.12
N GLN A 51 -8.74 13.96 -7.62
CA GLN A 51 -9.98 13.50 -7.00
C GLN A 51 -10.10 11.97 -7.04
N GLN A 52 -9.85 11.33 -8.18
CA GLN A 52 -9.89 9.87 -8.31
C GLN A 52 -8.84 9.18 -7.43
N ASP A 53 -7.61 9.68 -7.39
CA ASP A 53 -6.56 9.18 -6.49
C ASP A 53 -6.98 9.30 -5.02
N SER A 54 -7.50 10.46 -4.62
CA SER A 54 -8.02 10.67 -3.26
C SER A 54 -9.17 9.73 -2.91
N ALA A 55 -10.07 9.45 -3.87
CA ALA A 55 -11.19 8.52 -3.67
C ALA A 55 -10.70 7.09 -3.49
N ARG A 56 -9.73 6.65 -4.32
CA ARG A 56 -9.09 5.33 -4.24
C ARG A 56 -8.40 5.14 -2.89
N TRP A 57 -7.60 6.13 -2.49
CA TRP A 57 -6.93 6.16 -1.19
C TRP A 57 -7.91 6.12 -0.02
N ASN A 58 -8.95 6.96 -0.05
CA ASN A 58 -9.96 7.00 1.02
C ASN A 58 -10.73 5.68 1.13
N SER A 59 -11.07 5.06 0.00
CA SER A 59 -11.71 3.74 -0.02
C SER A 59 -10.82 2.67 0.64
N ALA A 60 -9.54 2.61 0.27
CA ALA A 60 -8.57 1.71 0.89
C ALA A 60 -8.42 1.97 2.40
N ALA A 61 -8.34 3.24 2.81
CA ALA A 61 -8.27 3.60 4.23
C ALA A 61 -9.52 3.18 5.00
N GLN A 62 -10.71 3.27 4.41
CA GLN A 62 -11.96 2.80 5.03
C GLN A 62 -11.95 1.28 5.19
N VAL A 63 -11.55 0.54 4.16
CA VAL A 63 -11.44 -0.93 4.21
C VAL A 63 -10.42 -1.36 5.27
N TYR A 64 -9.28 -0.68 5.33
CA TYR A 64 -8.26 -0.96 6.35
C TYR A 64 -8.79 -0.72 7.76
N LYS A 65 -9.49 0.40 7.99
CA LYS A 65 -10.10 0.74 9.28
C LYS A 65 -11.21 -0.23 9.68
N SER A 66 -12.12 -0.56 8.76
CA SER A 66 -13.25 -1.45 9.02
C SER A 66 -12.80 -2.88 9.34
N SER A 67 -11.72 -3.33 8.70
CA SER A 67 -11.12 -4.64 8.96
C SER A 67 -10.53 -4.76 10.38
N ARG A 68 -10.14 -3.64 11.01
CA ARG A 68 -9.54 -3.60 12.35
C ARG A 68 -10.52 -3.28 13.48
N CYS A 69 -11.73 -2.80 13.19
CA CYS A 69 -12.70 -2.42 14.21
C CYS A 69 -13.68 -3.54 14.62
N VAL A 70 -13.45 -4.79 14.22
CA VAL A 70 -14.32 -5.93 14.60
C VAL A 70 -13.82 -6.57 15.89
N SER A 71 -14.33 -6.13 17.03
CA SER A 71 -14.25 -6.89 18.29
C SER A 71 -15.06 -8.18 18.18
N PRO A 72 -14.59 -9.32 18.72
CA PRO A 72 -15.37 -10.57 18.74
C PRO A 72 -16.40 -10.49 19.87
N THR A 73 -17.38 -9.60 19.74
CA THR A 73 -18.50 -9.54 20.70
C THR A 73 -19.68 -8.84 20.02
N GLN A 74 -20.28 -9.54 19.06
CA GLN A 74 -21.71 -9.48 18.73
C GLN A 74 -21.98 -10.38 17.53
N THR A 75 -22.17 -11.68 17.80
CA THR A 75 -22.95 -12.55 16.91
C THR A 75 -24.33 -12.73 17.53
N SER A 76 -25.08 -11.64 17.67
CA SER A 76 -26.53 -11.73 17.85
C SER A 76 -27.18 -11.90 16.48
N SER A 77 -26.99 -13.08 15.88
CA SER A 77 -27.87 -13.59 14.84
C SER A 77 -28.67 -14.73 15.44
N SER A 78 -29.88 -14.39 15.82
CA SER A 78 -30.99 -15.26 16.20
C SER A 78 -31.11 -16.48 15.29
N THR A 79 -30.68 -17.64 15.77
CA THR A 79 -31.15 -18.94 15.26
C THR A 79 -31.97 -19.57 16.38
N GLN A 80 -33.29 -19.60 16.19
CA GLN A 80 -34.20 -20.39 17.00
C GLN A 80 -33.77 -21.86 16.95
N PHE A 81 -33.38 -22.42 18.10
CA PHE A 81 -33.21 -23.86 18.24
C PHE A 81 -34.57 -24.45 18.64
N ASN A 82 -35.21 -25.12 17.68
CA ASN A 82 -36.32 -26.03 17.94
C ASN A 82 -35.79 -27.24 18.71
N PHE A 83 -36.35 -27.50 19.88
CA PHE A 83 -36.12 -28.69 20.68
C PHE A 83 -37.25 -29.67 20.40
N ASP A 84 -36.96 -30.78 19.73
CA ASP A 84 -37.82 -31.96 19.70
C ASP A 84 -36.94 -33.21 19.55
N GLY A 85 -37.23 -34.24 20.36
CA GLY A 85 -36.83 -35.62 20.07
C GLY A 85 -35.86 -36.27 21.05
N PHE A 86 -36.45 -36.93 22.05
CA PHE A 86 -35.86 -37.82 23.05
C PHE A 86 -35.32 -39.12 22.41
N ASP A 87 -34.12 -39.61 22.81
CA ASP A 87 -33.89 -41.01 23.24
C ASP A 87 -32.42 -41.25 23.68
N PRO A 88 -32.14 -42.24 24.58
CA PRO A 88 -31.09 -42.10 25.59
C PRO A 88 -30.01 -43.22 25.61
N ILE A 89 -28.90 -42.91 26.31
CA ILE A 89 -27.87 -43.80 26.92
C ILE A 89 -26.75 -44.38 26.01
N SER A 90 -25.54 -43.82 26.15
CA SER A 90 -24.27 -44.56 26.33
C SER A 90 -23.16 -43.62 26.86
N PRO A 91 -22.28 -44.07 27.79
CA PRO A 91 -21.32 -43.20 28.49
C PRO A 91 -20.12 -42.78 27.61
N PRO A 92 -19.48 -41.62 27.88
CA PRO A 92 -18.44 -41.08 27.01
C PRO A 92 -17.09 -41.75 27.29
N GLU A 93 -16.47 -42.32 26.25
CA GLU A 93 -15.03 -42.55 26.24
C GLU A 93 -14.31 -41.20 26.06
N ILE A 94 -13.48 -40.85 27.05
CA ILE A 94 -12.59 -39.69 26.99
C ILE A 94 -11.40 -40.09 26.11
N SER A 95 -11.54 -39.86 24.80
CA SER A 95 -10.41 -39.92 23.86
C SER A 95 -9.63 -38.60 23.92
N LEU A 96 -8.43 -38.68 24.47
CA LEU A 96 -7.40 -37.65 24.49
C LEU A 96 -6.99 -37.31 23.04
N VAL A 97 -7.64 -36.33 22.43
CA VAL A 97 -7.26 -35.82 21.10
C VAL A 97 -6.02 -34.93 21.24
N LYS A 98 -4.91 -35.39 20.67
CA LYS A 98 -3.63 -34.68 20.55
C LYS A 98 -3.82 -33.32 19.86
N PRO A 99 -3.05 -32.27 20.23
CA PRO A 99 -3.27 -30.88 19.80
C PRO A 99 -2.89 -30.56 18.34
N HIS A 100 -2.79 -31.55 17.45
CA HIS A 100 -2.17 -31.34 16.14
C HIS A 100 -3.11 -31.10 14.95
N ASN A 101 -4.42 -30.86 15.17
CA ASN A 101 -5.40 -30.70 14.08
C ASN A 101 -6.26 -29.43 14.11
N LEU A 102 -5.95 -28.43 14.94
CA LEU A 102 -6.73 -27.18 14.98
C LEU A 102 -6.43 -26.20 13.81
N VAL A 103 -5.43 -26.48 12.98
CA VAL A 103 -5.06 -25.62 11.84
C VAL A 103 -5.74 -26.00 10.51
N ALA A 104 -6.56 -27.06 10.47
CA ALA A 104 -7.13 -27.57 9.22
C ALA A 104 -8.61 -27.22 8.96
N SER A 105 -9.36 -26.66 9.92
CA SER A 105 -10.81 -26.39 9.75
C SER A 105 -11.17 -24.95 9.37
N LEU A 106 -10.19 -24.09 9.05
CA LEU A 106 -10.44 -22.72 8.57
C LEU A 106 -10.52 -22.59 7.03
N ARG A 107 -10.61 -23.72 6.30
CA ARG A 107 -10.51 -23.74 4.83
C ARG A 107 -11.80 -23.93 4.04
N GLN A 108 -12.97 -23.97 4.68
CA GLN A 108 -14.25 -24.03 3.97
C GLN A 108 -15.28 -23.09 4.59
N SER A 109 -15.22 -21.82 4.21
CA SER A 109 -16.45 -21.05 3.99
C SER A 109 -16.31 -20.22 2.72
N SER A 110 -17.24 -20.50 1.82
CA SER A 110 -17.46 -19.98 0.48
C SER A 110 -17.72 -18.46 0.45
N GLN A 111 -17.21 -17.83 -0.61
CA GLN A 111 -17.77 -16.67 -1.32
C GLN A 111 -18.74 -15.76 -0.52
N GLY A 112 -18.30 -14.54 -0.20
CA GLY A 112 -19.22 -13.45 0.19
C GLY A 112 -18.79 -12.56 1.36
N ASN A 113 -17.62 -12.76 1.98
CA ASN A 113 -17.12 -11.83 2.98
C ASN A 113 -15.60 -11.77 2.87
N VAL A 114 -15.06 -10.69 2.30
CA VAL A 114 -13.62 -10.45 2.21
C VAL A 114 -13.10 -10.29 3.63
N LYS A 115 -12.70 -11.40 4.26
CA LYS A 115 -11.86 -11.36 5.45
C LYS A 115 -10.51 -10.87 4.98
N THR A 116 -10.33 -9.56 5.02
CA THR A 116 -9.03 -8.93 4.77
C THR A 116 -8.04 -9.56 5.74
N PRO A 117 -6.92 -10.12 5.27
CA PRO A 117 -5.87 -10.57 6.16
C PRO A 117 -5.40 -9.41 7.05
N LEU A 118 -5.14 -9.69 8.33
CA LEU A 118 -4.91 -8.67 9.38
C LEU A 118 -3.46 -8.16 9.44
N ASN A 119 -2.52 -8.80 8.72
CA ASN A 119 -1.08 -8.57 8.75
C ASN A 119 -0.57 -7.94 7.42
N LEU A 120 0.38 -6.99 7.50
CA LEU A 120 1.08 -6.42 6.34
C LEU A 120 1.60 -7.49 5.37
N GLU A 121 2.21 -8.56 5.89
CA GLU A 121 2.78 -9.61 5.04
C GLU A 121 1.71 -10.35 4.23
N GLU A 122 0.60 -10.70 4.88
CA GLU A 122 -0.51 -11.40 4.23
C GLU A 122 -1.19 -10.53 3.15
N ILE A 123 -1.29 -9.21 3.37
CA ILE A 123 -1.82 -8.26 2.37
C ILE A 123 -0.92 -8.27 1.12
N GLY A 124 0.39 -8.12 1.30
CA GLY A 124 1.34 -8.15 0.18
C GLY A 124 1.35 -9.49 -0.56
N GLU A 125 1.28 -10.61 0.16
CA GLU A 125 1.15 -11.94 -0.44
C GLU A 125 -0.13 -12.09 -1.27
N MET A 126 -1.27 -11.67 -0.72
CA MET A 126 -2.55 -11.74 -1.41
C MET A 126 -2.56 -10.86 -2.66
N ASN A 127 -1.99 -9.66 -2.58
CA ASN A 127 -1.84 -8.75 -3.72
C ASN A 127 -1.05 -9.41 -4.84
N ARG A 128 0.15 -9.93 -4.53
CA ARG A 128 1.00 -10.57 -5.54
C ARG A 128 0.38 -11.85 -6.11
N ARG A 129 -0.25 -12.68 -5.28
CA ARG A 129 -0.96 -13.88 -5.74
C ARG A 129 -2.11 -13.53 -6.68
N ARG A 130 -2.96 -12.56 -6.30
CA ARG A 130 -4.07 -12.11 -7.14
C ARG A 130 -3.57 -11.52 -8.47
N HIS A 131 -2.48 -10.74 -8.41
CA HIS A 131 -1.88 -10.15 -9.60
C HIS A 131 -1.39 -11.21 -10.60
N LEU A 132 -0.83 -12.33 -10.11
CA LEU A 132 -0.44 -13.48 -10.93
C LEU A 132 -1.65 -14.24 -11.51
N GLU A 133 -2.70 -14.45 -10.69
CA GLU A 133 -3.90 -15.20 -11.09
C GLU A 133 -4.76 -14.44 -12.12
N MET A 134 -4.87 -13.12 -11.97
CA MET A 134 -5.78 -12.26 -12.76
C MET A 134 -5.07 -11.46 -13.87
N GLY A 135 -3.79 -11.72 -14.13
CA GLY A 135 -3.03 -11.10 -15.23
C GLY A 135 -2.94 -9.57 -15.15
N GLY A 136 -2.95 -9.00 -13.94
CA GLY A 136 -2.92 -7.54 -13.74
C GLY A 136 -4.27 -6.83 -13.94
N MET A 137 -5.37 -7.55 -14.21
CA MET A 137 -6.71 -6.93 -14.22
C MET A 137 -7.18 -6.71 -12.79
N MET A 138 -7.14 -5.47 -12.31
CA MET A 138 -7.90 -5.08 -11.13
C MET A 138 -9.38 -5.14 -11.51
N GLY A 139 -10.16 -6.04 -10.89
CA GLY A 139 -11.61 -5.99 -11.02
C GLY A 139 -12.13 -4.62 -10.55
N ASP A 140 -13.27 -4.19 -11.10
CA ASP A 140 -13.93 -2.91 -10.76
C ASP A 140 -14.19 -2.74 -9.24
N GLU A 141 -14.24 -3.86 -8.50
CA GLU A 141 -14.40 -3.90 -7.03
C GLU A 141 -13.08 -4.06 -6.24
N GLY A 142 -11.94 -4.11 -6.93
CA GLY A 142 -10.62 -4.27 -6.35
C GLY A 142 -10.13 -2.97 -5.74
N VAL A 143 -10.59 -2.66 -4.52
CA VAL A 143 -10.06 -1.57 -3.70
C VAL A 143 -8.54 -1.60 -3.74
N GLY A 144 -7.94 -0.43 -4.02
CA GLY A 144 -6.52 -0.22 -4.32
C GLY A 144 -5.57 -1.14 -3.55
N ALA A 145 -5.08 -2.17 -4.24
CA ALA A 145 -4.31 -3.25 -3.62
C ALA A 145 -3.01 -2.72 -3.01
N LEU A 146 -2.29 -1.88 -3.76
CA LEU A 146 -1.06 -1.24 -3.28
C LEU A 146 -1.38 -0.18 -2.21
N GLU A 147 -2.50 0.54 -2.32
CA GLU A 147 -2.92 1.51 -1.32
C GLU A 147 -3.16 0.83 0.03
N LEU A 148 -3.85 -0.30 0.04
CA LEU A 148 -4.06 -1.10 1.24
C LEU A 148 -2.74 -1.57 1.86
N GLU A 149 -1.80 -2.02 1.03
CA GLU A 149 -0.48 -2.46 1.48
C GLU A 149 0.36 -1.31 2.05
N ALA A 150 0.33 -0.14 1.39
CA ALA A 150 1.01 1.06 1.87
C ALA A 150 0.43 1.56 3.20
N ILE A 151 -0.89 1.58 3.33
CA ILE A 151 -1.58 1.96 4.58
C ILE A 151 -1.22 0.98 5.70
N ALA A 152 -1.21 -0.32 5.40
CA ALA A 152 -0.80 -1.34 6.35
C ALA A 152 0.65 -1.16 6.80
N ALA A 153 1.56 -0.86 5.88
CA ALA A 153 2.97 -0.65 6.17
C ALA A 153 3.18 0.57 7.07
N VAL A 154 2.58 1.71 6.73
CA VAL A 154 2.65 2.94 7.54
C VAL A 154 2.14 2.69 8.95
N HIS A 155 0.99 2.02 9.09
CA HIS A 155 0.40 1.78 10.41
C HIS A 155 1.19 0.76 11.24
N GLU A 156 1.68 -0.31 10.64
CA GLU A 156 2.39 -1.36 11.38
C GLU A 156 3.80 -0.92 11.78
N LEU A 157 4.52 -0.23 10.90
CA LEU A 157 5.94 0.09 11.07
C LEU A 157 6.19 1.43 11.75
N ALA A 158 5.15 2.26 11.97
CA ALA A 158 5.30 3.60 12.56
C ALA A 158 6.01 3.62 13.93
N HIS A 159 6.00 2.51 14.68
CA HIS A 159 6.65 2.43 15.98
C HIS A 159 8.11 1.97 15.92
N GLU A 160 8.57 1.49 14.77
CA GLU A 160 9.89 0.87 14.58
C GLU A 160 10.89 1.81 13.88
N VAL A 161 10.41 2.98 13.45
CA VAL A 161 11.15 3.99 12.71
C VAL A 161 10.88 5.38 13.30
N GLU A 162 11.73 6.37 13.01
CA GLU A 162 11.53 7.74 13.48
C GLU A 162 10.29 8.38 12.84
N SER A 163 10.09 8.18 11.54
CA SER A 163 8.87 8.59 10.84
C SER A 163 8.64 7.76 9.58
N ILE A 164 7.37 7.57 9.21
CA ILE A 164 6.96 6.92 7.96
C ILE A 164 5.70 7.57 7.42
N SER A 165 5.67 7.85 6.11
CA SER A 165 4.53 8.49 5.44
C SER A 165 4.53 8.19 3.95
N VAL A 166 3.36 8.20 3.31
CA VAL A 166 3.29 8.11 1.86
C VAL A 166 3.65 9.47 1.25
N SER A 167 4.48 9.48 0.21
CA SER A 167 4.88 10.72 -0.45
C SER A 167 3.67 11.45 -1.04
N GLU A 168 3.63 12.78 -0.88
CA GLU A 168 2.64 13.67 -1.49
C GLU A 168 3.15 14.30 -2.80
N ILE A 169 4.46 14.24 -3.03
CA ILE A 169 5.14 14.87 -4.16
C ILE A 169 5.33 13.86 -5.29
N LEU A 170 5.68 12.62 -4.95
CA LEU A 170 5.95 11.58 -5.92
C LEU A 170 4.66 10.92 -6.43
N PRO A 171 4.70 10.35 -7.65
CA PRO A 171 3.53 9.72 -8.26
C PRO A 171 2.89 8.65 -7.38
N ARG A 172 1.57 8.71 -7.27
CA ARG A 172 0.74 7.69 -6.65
C ARG A 172 -0.22 7.16 -7.70
N THR A 173 -0.03 5.90 -8.10
CA THR A 173 -0.85 5.20 -9.08
C THR A 173 -1.27 3.85 -8.53
N SER A 174 -2.14 3.14 -9.25
CA SER A 174 -2.57 1.78 -8.88
C SER A 174 -1.43 0.76 -8.88
N ASP A 175 -0.34 1.05 -9.60
CA ASP A 175 0.76 0.10 -9.83
C ASP A 175 2.08 0.52 -9.15
N LEU A 176 2.12 1.75 -8.63
CA LEU A 176 3.33 2.36 -8.07
C LEU A 176 2.96 3.36 -6.96
N ILE A 177 3.51 3.14 -5.77
CA ILE A 177 3.37 4.07 -4.64
C ILE A 177 4.75 4.32 -4.03
N PHE A 178 5.05 5.57 -3.70
CA PHE A 178 6.25 5.94 -2.97
C PHE A 178 5.96 6.22 -1.49
N VAL A 179 6.79 5.66 -0.61
CA VAL A 179 6.68 5.80 0.84
C VAL A 179 8.00 6.32 1.39
N ASN A 180 7.95 7.43 2.10
CA ASN A 180 9.08 7.98 2.81
C ASN A 180 9.22 7.31 4.18
N VAL A 181 10.44 6.96 4.53
CA VAL A 181 10.78 6.49 5.86
C VAL A 181 12.04 7.19 6.35
N LYS A 182 12.07 7.55 7.63
CA LYS A 182 13.26 7.98 8.33
C LYS A 182 13.52 6.99 9.44
N THR A 183 14.66 6.32 9.39
CA THR A 183 15.02 5.32 10.38
C THR A 183 15.46 6.00 11.68
N HIS A 184 15.56 5.26 12.79
CA HIS A 184 15.98 5.83 14.07
C HIS A 184 17.45 6.27 14.08
N GLU A 185 18.26 5.74 13.18
CA GLU A 185 19.62 6.18 12.93
C GLU A 185 19.66 7.56 12.24
N GLY A 186 18.49 8.13 11.91
CA GLY A 186 18.33 9.43 11.27
C GLY A 186 18.44 9.40 9.75
N GLN A 187 18.62 8.22 9.15
CA GLN A 187 18.80 8.06 7.70
C GLN A 187 17.43 8.09 6.99
N PRO A 188 17.20 9.04 6.06
CA PRO A 188 16.01 9.04 5.23
C PRO A 188 16.15 8.05 4.06
N TYR A 189 15.02 7.44 3.69
CA TYR A 189 14.85 6.66 2.48
C TYR A 189 13.50 6.97 1.84
N THR A 190 13.47 6.97 0.51
CA THR A 190 12.22 6.82 -0.26
C THR A 190 12.14 5.39 -0.74
N LEU A 191 11.05 4.73 -0.41
CA LEU A 191 10.74 3.36 -0.81
C LEU A 191 9.77 3.36 -1.98
N GLU A 192 9.98 2.45 -2.91
CA GLU A 192 9.06 2.14 -3.99
C GLU A 192 8.29 0.86 -3.67
N LEU A 193 6.97 0.94 -3.72
CA LEU A 193 6.05 -0.20 -3.64
C LEU A 193 5.44 -0.46 -5.03
N THR A 194 5.56 -1.70 -5.50
CA THR A 194 4.93 -2.21 -6.72
C THR A 194 4.44 -3.65 -6.52
N MET A 195 3.80 -4.24 -7.53
CA MET A 195 3.45 -5.67 -7.52
C MET A 195 4.67 -6.61 -7.51
N LYS A 196 5.89 -6.11 -7.74
CA LYS A 196 7.13 -6.89 -7.55
C LYS A 196 7.53 -6.99 -6.07
N GLY A 197 7.08 -6.04 -5.24
CA GLY A 197 7.45 -5.90 -3.84
C GLY A 197 7.98 -4.48 -3.54
N TRP A 198 8.82 -4.41 -2.51
CA TRP A 198 9.36 -3.17 -1.96
C TRP A 198 10.84 -3.01 -2.31
N ARG A 199 11.28 -1.81 -2.70
CA ARG A 199 12.71 -1.51 -2.88
C ARG A 199 13.06 -0.09 -2.45
N VAL A 200 14.35 0.19 -2.26
CA VAL A 200 14.82 1.55 -2.01
C VAL A 200 14.91 2.32 -3.33
N ALA A 201 14.07 3.34 -3.49
CA ALA A 201 14.14 4.24 -4.64
C ALA A 201 15.27 5.27 -4.47
N SER A 202 15.46 5.80 -3.26
CA SER A 202 16.50 6.78 -2.95
C SER A 202 16.84 6.80 -1.46
N GLU A 203 18.04 7.31 -1.13
CA GLU A 203 18.48 7.62 0.24
C GLU A 203 18.11 9.06 0.66
N HIS A 204 17.13 9.66 -0.03
CA HIS A 204 16.59 10.97 0.26
C HIS A 204 15.07 10.91 0.31
N THR A 205 14.46 11.79 1.11
CA THR A 205 13.00 11.95 1.19
C THR A 205 12.45 12.54 -0.11
N ASP A 206 11.29 12.05 -0.55
CA ASP A 206 10.60 12.51 -1.77
C ASP A 206 11.48 12.48 -3.04
N CYS A 207 12.37 11.50 -3.13
CA CYS A 207 13.30 11.35 -4.25
C CYS A 207 13.22 9.95 -4.84
N MET A 208 13.25 9.85 -6.17
CA MET A 208 13.31 8.56 -6.89
C MET A 208 14.67 8.29 -7.53
N ASN A 209 15.65 9.16 -7.28
CA ASN A 209 16.98 9.04 -7.85
C ASN A 209 17.82 8.13 -6.96
N GLY A 210 18.03 6.91 -7.42
CA GLY A 210 18.94 5.96 -6.79
C GLY A 210 20.41 6.36 -7.00
N ASP A 211 21.26 5.93 -6.08
CA ASP A 211 22.71 6.06 -6.19
C ASP A 211 23.27 4.92 -7.05
N TYR A 212 23.80 5.25 -8.22
CA TYR A 212 24.42 4.28 -9.14
C TYR A 212 25.68 3.62 -8.57
N THR A 213 26.28 4.15 -7.49
CA THR A 213 27.38 3.48 -6.79
C THR A 213 26.90 2.34 -5.89
N LYS A 214 25.62 2.36 -5.49
CA LYS A 214 24.96 1.37 -4.64
C LYS A 214 23.85 0.63 -5.41
N VAL A 215 24.15 0.13 -6.59
CA VAL A 215 23.17 -0.53 -7.48
C VAL A 215 22.38 -1.63 -6.77
N GLU A 216 23.03 -2.46 -5.95
CA GLU A 216 22.37 -3.56 -5.24
C GLU A 216 21.26 -3.08 -4.28
N LEU A 217 21.47 -1.93 -3.61
CA LEU A 217 20.47 -1.33 -2.72
C LEU A 217 19.22 -0.90 -3.49
N HIS A 218 19.39 -0.33 -4.68
CA HIS A 218 18.32 0.27 -5.48
C HIS A 218 17.65 -0.69 -6.48
N THR A 219 18.21 -1.89 -6.66
CA THR A 219 17.68 -2.89 -7.61
C THR A 219 17.06 -4.10 -6.91
N LYS A 220 17.36 -4.31 -5.63
CA LYS A 220 16.84 -5.42 -4.84
C LYS A 220 15.39 -5.15 -4.39
N TYR A 221 14.48 -6.03 -4.80
CA TYR A 221 13.12 -6.09 -4.27
C TYR A 221 13.05 -7.04 -3.09
N HIS A 222 12.37 -6.58 -2.04
CA HIS A 222 12.01 -7.32 -0.84
C HIS A 222 10.55 -7.69 -0.86
N ARG A 223 10.20 -8.77 -0.15
CA ARG A 223 8.85 -9.31 -0.15
C ARG A 223 7.87 -8.39 0.57
N ASN A 224 8.28 -7.74 1.65
CA ASN A 224 7.48 -6.81 2.44
C ASN A 224 8.36 -5.67 2.98
N ALA A 225 7.72 -4.58 3.43
CA ALA A 225 8.44 -3.40 3.94
C ALA A 225 9.29 -3.70 5.19
N ARG A 226 8.86 -4.64 6.04
CA ARG A 226 9.58 -5.04 7.26
C ARG A 226 10.92 -5.70 6.95
N GLU A 227 10.94 -6.60 5.96
CA GLU A 227 12.16 -7.24 5.47
C GLU A 227 13.13 -6.19 4.90
N LEU A 228 12.62 -5.22 4.14
CA LEU A 228 13.42 -4.11 3.64
C LEU A 228 14.02 -3.30 4.79
N LEU A 229 13.21 -2.94 5.80
CA LEU A 229 13.69 -2.18 6.96
C LEU A 229 14.78 -2.94 7.72
N SER A 230 14.64 -4.25 7.90
CA SER A 230 15.68 -5.07 8.53
C SER A 230 17.01 -5.07 7.76
N PHE A 231 16.96 -4.82 6.45
CA PHE A 231 18.15 -4.73 5.59
C PHE A 231 18.82 -3.35 5.67
N VAL A 232 18.04 -2.26 5.78
CA VAL A 232 18.57 -0.88 5.74
C VAL A 232 18.76 -0.25 7.13
N SER A 233 18.12 -0.78 8.16
CA SER A 233 18.20 -0.31 9.55
C SER A 233 18.58 -1.48 10.47
N PRO A 234 19.85 -1.58 10.89
CA PRO A 234 20.28 -2.62 11.82
C PRO A 234 19.58 -2.50 13.19
N ASP A 235 19.21 -1.30 13.63
CA ASP A 235 18.58 -1.08 14.93
C ASP A 235 17.07 -1.39 14.96
N HIS A 236 16.45 -1.57 13.79
CA HIS A 236 15.02 -1.86 13.63
C HIS A 236 14.54 -3.01 14.55
N THR A 237 15.28 -4.13 14.58
CA THR A 237 14.90 -5.30 15.39
C THR A 237 14.97 -5.03 16.89
N THR A 238 15.99 -4.31 17.33
CA THR A 238 16.15 -3.92 18.73
C THR A 238 14.99 -3.05 19.19
N ARG A 239 14.61 -2.07 18.36
CA ARG A 239 13.49 -1.14 18.64
C ARG A 239 12.14 -1.83 18.67
N PHE A 240 11.90 -2.78 17.78
CA PHE A 240 10.71 -3.64 17.82
C PHE A 240 10.60 -4.36 19.17
N ASN A 241 11.69 -4.99 19.62
CA ASN A 241 11.71 -5.71 20.90
C ASN A 241 11.47 -4.78 22.10
N GLU A 242 12.06 -3.58 22.09
CA GLU A 242 11.86 -2.58 23.13
C GLU A 242 10.40 -2.10 23.20
N SER A 243 9.79 -1.80 22.04
CA SER A 243 8.38 -1.40 21.96
C SER A 243 7.45 -2.51 22.44
N LEU A 244 7.74 -3.77 22.09
CA LEU A 244 6.99 -4.92 22.58
C LEU A 244 7.11 -5.06 24.10
N ALA A 245 8.33 -4.96 24.64
CA ALA A 245 8.56 -5.04 26.08
C ALA A 245 7.87 -3.90 26.86
N GLU A 246 7.79 -2.70 26.30
CA GLU A 246 7.03 -1.58 26.88
C GLU A 246 5.52 -1.87 26.90
N LYS A 247 4.94 -2.30 25.78
CA LYS A 247 3.51 -2.65 25.71
C LYS A 247 3.14 -3.78 26.66
N LEU A 248 3.99 -4.81 26.79
CA LEU A 248 3.78 -5.91 27.74
C LEU A 248 3.82 -5.42 29.19
N ARG A 249 4.75 -4.54 29.55
CA ARG A 249 4.81 -3.92 30.89
C ARG A 249 3.56 -3.10 31.20
N LEU A 250 3.05 -2.32 30.23
CA LEU A 250 1.82 -1.55 30.39
C LEU A 250 0.61 -2.46 30.65
N LEU A 251 0.48 -3.55 29.90
CA LEU A 251 -0.61 -4.52 30.10
C LEU A 251 -0.53 -5.20 31.46
N GLN A 252 0.67 -5.56 31.91
CA GLN A 252 0.88 -6.12 33.24
C GLN A 252 0.41 -5.13 34.33
N ALA A 253 0.83 -3.86 34.25
CA ALA A 253 0.43 -2.83 35.21
C ALA A 253 -1.09 -2.60 35.24
N ILE A 254 -1.76 -2.62 34.08
CA ILE A 254 -3.23 -2.52 33.99
C ILE A 254 -3.91 -3.72 34.65
N SER A 255 -3.39 -4.93 34.42
CA SER A 255 -3.96 -6.15 35.02
C SER A 255 -3.84 -6.16 36.55
N GLU A 256 -2.73 -5.69 37.09
CA GLU A 256 -2.49 -5.59 38.53
C GLU A 256 -3.43 -4.54 39.17
N GLN A 257 -3.71 -3.43 38.48
CA GLN A 257 -4.67 -2.42 38.96
C GLN A 257 -6.12 -2.92 38.95
N GLN A 258 -6.51 -3.79 38.02
CA GLN A 258 -7.85 -4.38 38.01
C GLN A 258 -8.07 -5.40 39.13
N VAL A 259 -7.02 -6.09 39.59
CA VAL A 259 -7.11 -7.05 40.71
C VAL A 259 -7.27 -6.34 42.06
N VAL A 260 -6.73 -5.12 42.19
CA VAL A 260 -6.85 -4.33 43.44
C VAL A 260 -8.18 -3.56 43.53
N ALA A 261 -8.90 -3.42 42.42
CA ALA A 261 -10.18 -2.70 42.34
C ALA A 261 -11.43 -3.60 42.53
N ASN A 262 -11.25 -4.92 42.68
CA ASN A 262 -12.29 -5.91 42.98
C ASN A 262 -12.10 -6.51 44.37
#